data_AF-A0A819K7J5-F1
#
_entry.id   AF-A0A819K7J5-F1
#
_cell.length_a   1.000
_cell.length_b   1.000
_cell.length_c   1.000
_cell.angle_alpha   90.00
_cell.angle_beta   90.00
_cell.angle_gamma   90.00
#
_symmetry.space_group_name_H-M   'P 1'
#
loop_
_entity.id
_entity.type
_entity.pdbx_description
1 polymer ?
#
loop_
_entity_poly.entity_id
_entity_poly.type
_entity_poly.pdbx_seq_one_letter_code
_entity_poly.pdbx_strand_id
1 'polypeptide(L)'
;MELVKLLSVAVNIHRLTLDYVSNDEINTVTIQQNEIFQLVSEKNVIKNLTLTYERSLEKVELLFALCPRLQYLALHDDCTAFLIPLIKLILSKTNNNNRHLSSLCISKETDETVETLKMVIENDKLIDDYMVECIDNKVYVWW
;
A
#
# COMPACT_ATOMS: atom_id res chain seq x y z
N MET A 1 10.92 9.51 12.10
CA MET A 1 10.74 8.97 10.73
C MET A 1 11.50 9.85 9.73
N GLU A 2 12.62 9.36 9.20
CA GLU A 2 13.48 10.10 8.25
C GLU A 2 12.79 10.34 6.90
N LEU A 3 11.88 9.45 6.48
CA LEU A 3 11.11 9.59 5.25
C LEU A 3 10.30 10.89 5.19
N VAL A 4 9.62 11.31 6.26
CA VAL A 4 8.87 12.59 6.27
C VAL A 4 9.80 13.77 6.11
N LYS A 5 10.96 13.76 6.76
CA LYS A 5 11.95 14.83 6.61
C LYS A 5 12.47 14.88 5.16
N LEU A 6 12.75 13.74 4.56
CA LEU A 6 13.17 13.65 3.16
C LEU A 6 12.09 14.20 2.21
N LEU A 7 10.84 13.76 2.38
CA LEU A 7 9.72 14.21 1.57
C LEU A 7 9.34 15.68 1.81
N SER A 8 9.69 16.28 2.95
CA SER A 8 9.46 17.71 3.20
C SER A 8 10.34 18.63 2.37
N VAL A 9 11.47 18.14 1.87
CA VAL A 9 12.40 18.90 1.03
C VAL A 9 12.39 18.44 -0.43
N ALA A 10 11.88 17.24 -0.70
CA ALA A 10 11.79 16.69 -2.04
C ALA A 10 10.43 17.01 -2.68
N VAL A 11 10.46 17.74 -3.80
CA VAL A 11 9.26 18.15 -4.53
C VAL A 11 9.00 17.27 -5.75
N ASN A 12 7.73 17.11 -6.13
CA ASN A 12 7.31 16.41 -7.36
C ASN A 12 7.72 14.93 -7.47
N ILE A 13 7.85 14.22 -6.34
CA ILE A 13 8.04 12.78 -6.33
C ILE A 13 6.72 12.09 -6.74
N HIS A 14 6.74 11.34 -7.83
CA HIS A 14 5.58 10.58 -8.33
C HIS A 14 5.66 9.08 -8.01
N ARG A 15 6.87 8.57 -7.74
CA ARG A 15 7.16 7.18 -7.44
C ARG A 15 8.05 7.11 -6.22
N LEU A 16 7.67 6.29 -5.25
CA LEU A 16 8.44 6.02 -4.05
C LEU A 16 8.67 4.52 -3.94
N THR A 17 9.93 4.11 -3.83
CA THR A 17 10.32 2.73 -3.57
C THR A 17 10.95 2.65 -2.19
N LEU A 18 10.45 1.75 -1.35
CA LEU A 18 10.93 1.55 0.01
C LEU A 18 11.38 0.11 0.17
N ASP A 19 12.68 -0.09 0.23
CA ASP A 19 13.24 -1.43 0.41
C ASP A 19 13.14 -1.88 1.85
N TYR A 20 13.89 -1.27 2.77
CA TYR A 20 13.85 -1.64 4.18
C TYR A 20 13.56 -0.41 5.05
N VAL A 21 12.60 -0.53 5.98
CA VAL A 21 12.42 0.44 7.07
C VAL A 21 12.39 -0.34 8.37
N SER A 22 13.34 -0.03 9.25
CA SER A 22 13.57 -0.68 10.55
C SER A 22 12.26 -1.01 11.29
N ASN A 23 12.21 -2.17 11.95
CA ASN A 23 11.10 -2.62 12.80
C ASN A 23 11.01 -1.89 14.15
N ASP A 24 11.46 -0.64 14.18
CA ASP A 24 11.29 0.19 15.36
C ASP A 24 9.80 0.33 15.66
N GLU A 25 9.45 0.32 16.94
CA GLU A 25 8.09 0.58 17.37
C GLU A 25 7.68 1.98 16.90
N ILE A 26 6.74 2.02 15.96
CA ILE A 26 6.22 3.25 15.41
C ILE A 26 4.90 3.57 16.10
N ASN A 27 4.89 4.62 16.91
CA ASN A 27 3.63 5.22 17.37
C ASN A 27 3.01 6.02 16.23
N THR A 28 2.18 5.36 15.42
CA THR A 28 1.56 5.94 14.22
C THR A 28 0.71 7.17 14.53
N VAL A 29 0.00 7.18 15.67
CA VAL A 29 -0.85 8.31 16.10
C VAL A 29 -0.01 9.56 16.33
N THR A 30 1.08 9.44 17.09
CA THR A 30 1.98 10.57 17.36
C THR A 30 2.62 11.09 16.07
N ILE A 31 2.95 10.21 15.12
CA ILE A 31 3.54 10.63 13.84
C ILE A 31 2.50 11.35 12.96
N GLN A 32 1.27 10.87 12.88
CA GLN A 32 0.23 11.49 12.04
C GLN A 32 -0.22 12.87 12.56
N GLN A 33 -0.09 13.11 13.87
CA GLN A 33 -0.34 14.42 14.48
C GLN A 33 0.80 15.43 14.28
N ASN A 34 1.95 14.99 13.73
CA ASN A 34 3.07 15.87 13.49
C ASN A 34 2.79 16.84 12.33
N GLU A 35 3.04 18.13 12.54
CA GLU A 35 2.78 19.18 11.52
C GLU A 35 3.55 18.94 10.21
N ILE A 36 4.79 18.45 10.29
CA ILE A 36 5.59 18.13 9.09
C ILE A 36 4.97 16.95 8.34
N PHE A 37 4.45 15.95 9.06
CA PHE A 37 3.75 14.83 8.44
C PHE A 37 2.50 15.30 7.70
N GLN A 38 1.66 16.12 8.35
CA GLN A 38 0.45 16.66 7.74
C GLN A 38 0.77 17.48 6.49
N LEU A 39 1.75 18.38 6.59
CA LEU A 39 2.21 19.20 5.47
C LEU A 39 2.70 18.35 4.29
N VAL A 40 3.49 17.31 4.57
CA VAL A 40 3.99 16.40 3.55
C VAL A 40 2.84 15.62 2.92
N SER A 41 1.95 15.06 3.74
CA SER A 41 0.78 14.29 3.28
C SER A 41 -0.09 15.09 2.31
N GLU A 42 -0.39 16.35 2.64
CA GLU A 42 -1.21 17.23 1.78
C GLU A 42 -0.52 17.60 0.47
N LYS A 43 0.81 17.81 0.50
CA LYS A 43 1.56 18.38 -0.61
C LYS A 43 2.11 17.35 -1.59
N ASN A 44 2.51 16.18 -1.13
CA ASN A 44 3.18 15.22 -2.02
C ASN A 44 2.23 14.70 -3.12
N VAL A 45 2.81 14.33 -4.26
CA VAL A 45 2.09 13.88 -5.46
C VAL A 45 2.41 12.43 -5.79
N ILE A 46 2.77 11.64 -4.78
CA ILE A 46 3.16 10.24 -4.96
C ILE A 46 1.95 9.45 -5.41
N LYS A 47 2.07 8.84 -6.59
CA LYS A 47 1.03 8.00 -7.21
C LYS A 47 1.39 6.53 -7.22
N ASN A 48 2.67 6.20 -7.12
CA ASN A 48 3.15 4.82 -7.14
C ASN A 48 4.01 4.57 -5.92
N LEU A 49 3.68 3.53 -5.17
CA LEU A 49 4.44 3.07 -4.02
C LEU A 49 4.87 1.64 -4.27
N THR A 50 6.16 1.39 -4.15
CA THR A 50 6.72 0.04 -4.17
C THR A 50 7.25 -0.27 -2.77
N LEU A 51 6.73 -1.34 -2.18
CA LEU A 51 7.19 -1.87 -0.91
C LEU A 51 7.93 -3.16 -1.18
N THR A 52 9.19 -3.19 -0.80
CA THR A 52 9.99 -4.41 -0.78
C THR A 52 10.00 -4.94 0.65
N TYR A 53 9.94 -6.26 0.81
CA TYR A 53 9.94 -6.96 2.10
C TYR A 53 8.72 -6.71 3.00
N GLU A 54 8.55 -7.60 3.98
CA GLU A 54 7.44 -7.56 4.93
C GLU A 54 7.43 -6.23 5.72
N ARG A 55 6.27 -5.57 5.72
CA ARG A 55 5.97 -4.40 6.53
C ARG A 55 4.79 -4.74 7.41
N SER A 56 4.79 -4.25 8.65
CA SER A 56 3.60 -4.35 9.50
C SER A 56 2.42 -3.57 8.91
N LEU A 57 1.18 -3.96 9.24
CA LEU A 57 -0.05 -3.25 8.82
C LEU A 57 0.01 -1.78 9.19
N GLU A 58 0.47 -1.48 10.39
CA GLU A 58 0.55 -0.12 10.92
C GLU A 58 1.49 0.76 10.07
N LYS A 59 2.59 0.19 9.56
CA LYS A 59 3.50 0.90 8.65
C LYS A 59 2.85 1.17 7.31
N VAL A 60 2.13 0.20 6.75
CA VAL A 60 1.43 0.40 5.47
C VAL A 60 0.34 1.46 5.61
N GLU A 61 -0.42 1.43 6.72
CA GLU A 61 -1.43 2.44 7.03
C GLU A 61 -0.82 3.84 7.15
N LEU A 62 0.35 3.96 7.80
CA LEU A 62 1.06 5.23 7.90
C LEU A 62 1.50 5.74 6.53
N LEU A 63 1.98 4.86 5.65
CA LEU A 63 2.37 5.22 4.29
C LEU A 63 1.17 5.64 3.43
N PHE A 64 0.03 5.01 3.63
CA PHE A 64 -1.23 5.42 3.01
C PHE A 64 -1.70 6.79 3.49
N ALA A 65 -1.63 7.05 4.79
CA ALA A 65 -1.90 8.38 5.33
C ALA A 65 -0.89 9.42 4.82
N LEU A 66 0.34 9.01 4.52
CA LEU A 66 1.37 9.88 3.94
C LEU A 66 1.15 10.12 2.45
N CYS A 67 0.58 9.17 1.69
CA CYS A 67 0.44 9.24 0.24
C CYS A 67 -1.06 9.20 -0.17
N PRO A 68 -1.86 10.24 0.14
CA PRO A 68 -3.32 10.20 -0.11
C PRO A 68 -3.71 10.16 -1.60
N ARG A 69 -2.77 10.46 -2.50
CA ARG A 69 -2.95 10.44 -3.96
C ARG A 69 -2.46 9.14 -4.61
N LEU A 70 -2.19 8.11 -3.80
CA LEU A 70 -1.67 6.84 -4.29
C LEU A 70 -2.66 6.19 -5.25
N GLN A 71 -2.17 5.74 -6.40
CA GLN A 71 -2.94 5.08 -7.46
C GLN A 71 -2.55 3.61 -7.65
N TYR A 72 -1.27 3.30 -7.40
CA TYR A 72 -0.68 1.99 -7.61
C TYR A 72 0.18 1.60 -6.42
N LEU A 73 -0.04 0.39 -5.90
CA LEU A 73 0.82 -0.25 -4.90
C LEU A 73 1.47 -1.49 -5.51
N ALA A 74 2.79 -1.60 -5.39
CA ALA A 74 3.51 -2.82 -5.69
C ALA A 74 4.11 -3.41 -4.43
N LEU A 75 3.87 -4.71 -4.23
CA LEU A 75 4.45 -5.52 -3.17
C LEU A 75 5.47 -6.46 -3.81
N HIS A 76 6.70 -6.38 -3.32
CA HIS A 76 7.80 -7.20 -3.77
C HIS A 76 8.33 -8.06 -2.63
N ASP A 77 8.76 -9.26 -2.99
CA ASP A 77 9.22 -10.33 -2.09
C ASP A 77 8.11 -10.95 -1.23
N ASP A 78 8.44 -12.04 -0.55
CA ASP A 78 7.51 -12.99 0.10
C ASP A 78 6.67 -12.29 1.18
N CYS A 79 5.48 -11.81 0.79
CA CYS A 79 4.51 -11.16 1.65
C CYS A 79 3.38 -12.10 2.05
N THR A 80 3.51 -13.41 1.79
CA THR A 80 2.41 -14.38 1.87
C THR A 80 1.68 -14.39 3.21
N ALA A 81 2.41 -14.35 4.33
CA ALA A 81 1.83 -14.31 5.67
C ALA A 81 0.99 -13.05 5.96
N PHE A 82 1.32 -11.95 5.27
CA PHE A 82 0.74 -10.64 5.48
C PHE A 82 -0.22 -10.21 4.36
N LEU A 83 -0.23 -10.94 3.25
CA LEU A 83 -0.95 -10.58 2.04
C LEU A 83 -2.46 -10.48 2.29
N ILE A 84 -3.06 -11.48 2.95
CA ILE A 84 -4.51 -11.47 3.18
C ILE A 84 -4.94 -10.32 4.11
N PRO A 85 -4.34 -10.12 5.29
CA PRO A 85 -4.63 -8.94 6.12
C PRO A 85 -4.46 -7.61 5.37
N LEU A 86 -3.42 -7.51 4.54
CA LEU A 86 -3.14 -6.31 3.75
C LEU A 86 -4.21 -6.06 2.68
N ILE A 87 -4.62 -7.09 1.94
CA ILE A 87 -5.68 -7.01 0.93
C ILE A 87 -6.98 -6.54 1.58
N LYS A 88 -7.34 -7.14 2.72
CA LYS A 88 -8.51 -6.72 3.51
C LYS A 88 -8.38 -5.25 3.92
N LEU A 89 -7.23 -4.83 4.42
CA LEU A 89 -6.99 -3.44 4.79
C LEU A 89 -7.18 -2.49 3.58
N ILE A 90 -6.53 -2.81 2.46
CA ILE A 90 -6.53 -1.98 1.26
C ILE A 90 -7.96 -1.83 0.74
N LEU A 91 -8.61 -2.94 0.45
CA LEU A 91 -9.89 -2.96 -0.25
C LEU A 91 -11.05 -2.49 0.65
N SER A 92 -11.00 -2.76 1.96
CA SER A 92 -12.01 -2.23 2.90
C SER A 92 -11.89 -0.71 3.13
N LYS A 93 -10.68 -0.15 3.11
CA LYS A 93 -10.43 1.28 3.38
C LYS A 93 -10.49 2.17 2.15
N THR A 94 -10.58 1.62 0.94
CA THR A 94 -10.74 2.41 -0.30
C THR A 94 -11.96 3.33 -0.28
N ASN A 95 -12.93 3.08 0.60
CA ASN A 95 -14.08 3.96 0.81
C ASN A 95 -13.81 5.24 1.66
N ASN A 96 -12.78 5.27 2.51
CA ASN A 96 -12.63 6.36 3.49
C ASN A 96 -11.45 7.33 3.22
N ASN A 97 -10.23 6.86 2.90
CA ASN A 97 -9.05 7.76 2.82
C ASN A 97 -8.20 7.66 1.53
N ASN A 98 -8.27 6.56 0.76
CA ASN A 98 -7.43 6.36 -0.45
C ASN A 98 -8.28 6.08 -1.70
N ARG A 99 -9.18 7.02 -2.03
CA ARG A 99 -10.11 6.90 -3.18
C ARG A 99 -9.44 6.78 -4.55
N HIS A 100 -8.12 6.98 -4.62
CA HIS A 100 -7.37 6.98 -5.88
C HIS A 100 -6.67 5.64 -6.16
N LEU A 101 -6.52 4.79 -5.15
CA LEU A 101 -5.86 3.50 -5.31
C LEU A 101 -6.79 2.60 -6.12
N SER A 102 -6.32 2.21 -7.30
CA SER A 102 -7.08 1.46 -8.31
C SER A 102 -6.36 0.19 -8.75
N SER A 103 -5.14 -0.03 -8.26
CA SER A 103 -4.36 -1.18 -8.66
C SER A 103 -3.33 -1.60 -7.61
N LEU A 104 -3.21 -2.91 -7.47
CA LEU A 104 -2.23 -3.61 -6.66
C LEU A 104 -1.47 -4.61 -7.53
N CYS A 105 -0.17 -4.71 -7.33
CA CYS A 105 0.69 -5.72 -7.94
C CYS A 105 1.44 -6.47 -6.84
N ILE A 106 1.50 -7.80 -6.95
CA ILE A 106 2.17 -8.68 -6.00
C ILE A 106 3.14 -9.54 -6.80
N SER A 107 4.44 -9.47 -6.47
CA SER A 107 5.47 -10.18 -7.23
C SER A 107 5.70 -11.60 -6.72
N LYS A 108 6.13 -12.51 -7.62
CA LYS A 108 6.50 -13.90 -7.32
C LYS A 108 5.31 -14.78 -6.89
N GLU A 109 4.12 -14.44 -7.35
CA GLU A 109 2.89 -15.14 -7.03
C GLU A 109 2.46 -16.07 -8.17
N THR A 110 1.60 -17.03 -7.85
CA THR A 110 1.10 -18.05 -8.79
C THR A 110 -0.40 -17.89 -9.04
N ASP A 111 -0.95 -18.69 -9.96
CA ASP A 111 -2.40 -18.76 -10.18
C ASP A 111 -3.17 -19.22 -8.91
N GLU A 112 -2.52 -19.94 -7.99
CA GLU A 112 -3.11 -20.28 -6.69
C GLU A 112 -3.37 -19.04 -5.83
N THR A 113 -2.49 -18.05 -5.90
CA THR A 113 -2.66 -16.75 -5.23
C THR A 113 -3.83 -15.99 -5.84
N VAL A 114 -4.03 -16.05 -7.16
CA VAL A 114 -5.20 -15.45 -7.83
C VAL A 114 -6.50 -16.01 -7.25
N GLU A 115 -6.63 -17.33 -7.20
CA GLU A 115 -7.83 -17.99 -6.69
C GLU A 115 -8.05 -17.68 -5.20
N THR A 116 -6.97 -17.66 -4.41
CA THR A 116 -7.03 -17.28 -2.99
C THR A 116 -7.53 -15.85 -2.81
N LEU A 117 -7.03 -14.90 -3.62
CA LEU A 117 -7.46 -13.50 -3.54
C LEU A 117 -8.92 -13.31 -3.96
N LYS A 118 -9.35 -13.93 -5.06
CA LYS A 118 -10.76 -13.90 -5.49
C LYS A 118 -11.68 -14.42 -4.39
N MET A 119 -11.36 -15.58 -3.82
CA MET A 119 -12.12 -16.13 -2.70
C MET A 119 -12.21 -15.16 -1.52
N VAL A 120 -11.12 -14.50 -1.15
CA VAL A 120 -11.12 -13.52 -0.05
C VAL A 120 -11.97 -12.30 -0.38
N ILE A 121 -11.84 -11.74 -1.59
CA ILE A 121 -12.60 -10.58 -2.03
C ILE A 121 -14.11 -10.87 -2.04
N GLU A 122 -14.51 -12.03 -2.56
CA GLU A 122 -15.91 -12.44 -2.66
C GLU A 122 -16.53 -12.79 -1.30
N ASN A 123 -15.81 -13.56 -0.47
CA ASN A 123 -16.33 -13.99 0.83
C ASN A 123 -16.53 -12.81 1.79
N ASP A 124 -15.58 -11.88 1.80
CA ASP A 124 -15.62 -10.70 2.68
C ASP A 124 -16.37 -9.52 2.04
N LYS A 125 -16.81 -9.64 0.78
CA LYS A 125 -17.47 -8.59 -0.01
C LYS A 125 -16.69 -7.27 0.01
N LEU A 126 -15.39 -7.36 -0.28
CA LEU A 126 -14.48 -6.22 -0.15
C LEU A 126 -14.72 -5.15 -1.24
N ILE A 127 -15.04 -5.59 -2.46
CA ILE A 127 -15.30 -4.73 -3.61
C ILE A 127 -16.15 -5.46 -4.66
N ASP A 128 -16.96 -4.71 -5.41
CA ASP A 128 -17.92 -5.28 -6.38
C ASP A 128 -17.31 -5.42 -7.79
N ASP A 129 -16.70 -4.37 -8.32
CA ASP A 129 -16.12 -4.35 -9.66
C ASP A 129 -14.60 -4.49 -9.58
N TYR A 130 -14.08 -5.70 -9.79
CA TYR A 130 -12.65 -5.97 -9.71
C TYR A 130 -12.18 -6.99 -10.75
N MET A 131 -10.87 -6.99 -11.00
CA MET A 131 -10.20 -7.92 -11.90
C MET A 131 -8.92 -8.44 -11.24
N VAL A 132 -8.71 -9.75 -11.26
CA VAL A 132 -7.48 -10.39 -10.75
C VAL A 132 -6.88 -11.27 -11.83
N GLU A 133 -5.63 -10.98 -12.21
CA GLU A 133 -4.90 -11.76 -13.21
C GLU A 133 -3.45 -12.01 -12.79
N CYS A 134 -2.90 -13.13 -13.24
CA CYS A 134 -1.48 -13.43 -13.17
C CYS A 134 -0.82 -13.09 -14.53
N ILE A 135 0.15 -12.17 -14.52
CA ILE A 135 0.90 -11.73 -15.71
C ILE A 135 2.38 -11.70 -15.35
N ASP A 136 3.22 -12.39 -16.13
CA ASP A 136 4.68 -12.41 -15.94
C ASP A 136 5.13 -12.73 -14.49
N ASN A 137 4.51 -13.75 -13.87
CA ASN A 137 4.74 -14.15 -12.47
C ASN A 137 4.43 -13.06 -11.43
N LYS A 138 3.44 -12.23 -11.73
CA LYS A 138 2.91 -11.21 -10.82
C LYS A 138 1.40 -11.29 -10.83
N VAL A 139 0.81 -11.19 -9.65
CA VAL A 139 -0.63 -11.08 -9.51
C VAL A 139 -1.01 -9.61 -9.44
N TYR A 140 -1.92 -9.22 -10.32
CA TYR A 140 -2.49 -7.89 -10.37
C TYR A 140 -3.93 -7.94 -9.89
N VAL A 141 -4.32 -6.94 -9.10
CA VAL A 141 -5.69 -6.69 -8.69
C VAL A 141 -6.03 -5.27 -9.13
N TRP A 142 -7.09 -5.08 -9.91
CA TRP A 142 -7.60 -3.78 -10.35
C TRP A 142 -9.04 -3.57 -9.91
N TRP A 143 -9.38 -2.33 -9.56
CA TRP A 143 -10.73 -1.92 -9.15
C TRP A 143 -10.92 -0.40 -9.26
#